data_AF-A0A7Z9S2J9-F1
#
_entry.id   AF-A0A7Z9S2J9-F1
#
_cell.length_a   1.000
_cell.length_b   1.000
_cell.length_c   1.000
_cell.angle_alpha   90.00
_cell.angle_beta   90.00
_cell.angle_gamma   90.00
#
_symmetry.space_group_name_H-M   'P 1'
#
loop_
_entity.id
_entity.type
_entity.pdbx_description
1 polymer ?
#
loop_
_entity_poly.entity_id
_entity_poly.type
_entity_poly.pdbx_seq_one_letter_code
_entity_poly.pdbx_strand_id
1 'polypeptide(L)'
;MSQGLVTASYIGATVLFILALGGLSSPETARRGNLYAMIGMAIALVATIAGVTGNVGFLMVALLVGGSIGLVLARRVQMTQMPELVAILHSLVGLAAVLVGFANFMDPARLEHYSGIELTIHDVETYLGILIGAVTLSGSVIAFGKLSARITGKAMLLPARHWLNLGLLIGSIWLCKMFVEQSALGDGMM
;
A
#
# COMPACT_ATOMS: atom_id res chain seq x y z
N MET A 1 -10.62 -9.85 21.16
CA MET A 1 -9.30 -10.01 21.83
C MET A 1 -9.05 -8.79 22.72
N SER A 2 -8.24 -8.90 23.78
CA SER A 2 -7.85 -7.70 24.53
C SER A 2 -6.94 -6.80 23.68
N GLN A 3 -7.02 -5.47 23.85
CA GLN A 3 -6.18 -4.53 23.09
C GLN A 3 -4.68 -4.83 23.24
N GLY A 4 -4.23 -5.17 24.45
CA GLY A 4 -2.83 -5.54 24.70
C GLY A 4 -2.37 -6.76 23.89
N LEU A 5 -3.24 -7.74 23.65
CA LEU A 5 -2.91 -8.92 22.85
C LEU A 5 -2.81 -8.56 21.36
N VAL A 6 -3.63 -7.64 20.87
CA VAL A 6 -3.56 -7.14 19.48
C VAL A 6 -2.25 -6.37 19.27
N THR A 7 -1.92 -5.44 20.17
CA THR A 7 -0.67 -4.68 20.11
C THR A 7 0.56 -5.59 20.18
N ALA A 8 0.58 -6.56 21.11
CA ALA A 8 1.67 -7.53 21.21
C ALA A 8 1.82 -8.37 19.93
N SER A 9 0.71 -8.75 19.29
CA SER A 9 0.70 -9.47 18.03
C SER A 9 1.31 -8.66 16.89
N TYR A 10 0.98 -7.36 16.80
CA TYR A 10 1.57 -6.45 15.80
C TYR A 10 3.06 -6.21 16.02
N ILE A 11 3.51 -6.07 17.27
CA ILE A 11 4.94 -5.96 17.60
C ILE A 11 5.66 -7.26 17.19
N GLY A 12 5.11 -8.42 17.54
CA GLY A 12 5.66 -9.72 17.15
C GLY A 12 5.77 -9.88 15.64
N ALA A 13 4.71 -9.53 14.90
CA ALA A 13 4.72 -9.55 13.44
C ALA A 13 5.79 -8.60 12.85
N THR A 14 5.93 -7.40 13.43
CA THR A 14 6.94 -6.41 13.01
C THR A 14 8.37 -6.96 13.18
N VAL A 15 8.67 -7.57 14.33
CA VAL A 15 9.97 -8.22 14.57
C VAL A 15 10.23 -9.32 13.54
N LEU A 16 9.23 -10.15 13.22
CA LEU A 16 9.35 -11.21 12.22
C LEU A 16 9.61 -10.65 10.82
N PHE A 17 8.99 -9.53 10.42
CA PHE A 17 9.28 -8.89 9.14
C PHE A 17 10.69 -8.31 9.08
N ILE A 18 11.22 -7.76 10.17
CA ILE A 18 12.61 -7.31 10.24
C ILE A 18 13.57 -8.50 10.06
N LEU A 19 13.32 -9.60 10.77
CA LEU A 19 14.11 -10.84 10.64
C LEU A 19 13.97 -11.46 9.25
N ALA A 20 12.81 -11.33 8.61
CA ALA A 20 12.60 -11.79 7.24
C ALA A 20 13.51 -11.05 6.25
N LEU A 21 13.56 -9.71 6.32
CA LEU A 21 14.43 -8.90 5.45
C LEU A 21 15.91 -9.21 5.69
N GLY A 22 16.33 -9.35 6.96
CA GLY A 22 17.68 -9.78 7.30
C GLY A 22 18.01 -11.17 6.73
N GLY A 23 17.10 -12.13 6.87
CA GLY A 23 17.28 -13.50 6.36
C GLY A 23 17.24 -13.60 4.84
N LEU A 24 16.57 -12.69 4.12
CA LEU A 24 16.56 -12.67 2.66
C LEU A 24 17.86 -12.10 2.06
N SER A 25 18.73 -11.51 2.88
CA SER A 25 19.97 -10.88 2.45
C SER A 25 21.12 -11.87 2.21
N SER A 26 20.97 -13.15 2.61
CA SER A 26 21.97 -14.20 2.36
C SER A 26 21.32 -15.49 1.81
N PRO A 27 21.92 -16.18 0.82
CA PRO A 27 21.37 -17.42 0.27
C PRO A 27 21.16 -18.53 1.32
N GLU A 28 22.04 -18.62 2.31
CA GLU A 28 22.02 -19.63 3.37
C GLU A 28 20.81 -19.45 4.31
N THR A 29 20.39 -18.20 4.51
CA THR A 29 19.30 -17.84 5.43
C THR A 29 17.97 -17.53 4.72
N ALA A 30 17.97 -17.41 3.39
CA ALA A 30 16.81 -17.00 2.58
C ALA A 30 15.54 -17.82 2.86
N ARG A 31 15.67 -19.14 3.03
CA ARG A 31 14.51 -20.01 3.34
C ARG A 31 13.90 -19.70 4.71
N ARG A 32 14.74 -19.41 5.71
CA ARG A 32 14.29 -19.00 7.06
C ARG A 32 13.70 -17.60 7.02
N GLY A 33 14.31 -16.67 6.28
CA GLY A 33 13.77 -15.33 6.06
C GLY A 33 12.35 -15.36 5.49
N ASN A 34 12.10 -16.17 4.46
CA ASN A 34 10.77 -16.34 3.88
C ASN A 34 9.77 -16.96 4.88
N LEU A 35 10.21 -17.91 5.72
CA LEU A 35 9.35 -18.47 6.78
C LEU A 35 8.93 -17.41 7.80
N TYR A 36 9.85 -16.54 8.23
CA TYR A 36 9.51 -15.44 9.13
C TYR A 36 8.48 -14.48 8.52
N ALA A 37 8.60 -14.18 7.22
CA ALA A 37 7.60 -13.36 6.53
C ALA A 37 6.22 -14.02 6.51
N MET A 38 6.14 -15.32 6.22
CA MET A 38 4.86 -16.05 6.22
C MET A 38 4.20 -16.07 7.60
N ILE A 39 4.98 -16.35 8.66
CA ILE A 39 4.46 -16.35 10.03
C ILE A 39 4.03 -14.95 10.47
N GLY A 40 4.86 -13.93 10.18
CA GLY A 40 4.55 -12.53 10.50
C GLY A 40 3.26 -12.05 9.84
N MET A 41 3.08 -12.35 8.55
CA MET A 41 1.86 -12.01 7.82
C MET A 41 0.63 -12.76 8.37
N ALA A 42 0.77 -14.04 8.73
CA ALA A 42 -0.33 -14.80 9.33
C ALA A 42 -0.76 -14.21 10.69
N ILE A 43 0.20 -13.86 11.55
CA ILE A 43 -0.09 -13.22 12.85
C ILE A 43 -0.80 -11.89 12.65
N ALA A 44 -0.29 -11.04 11.76
CA ALA A 44 -0.90 -9.72 11.48
C ALA A 44 -2.34 -9.87 10.99
N LEU A 45 -2.58 -10.73 9.98
CA LEU A 45 -3.92 -10.97 9.44
C LEU A 45 -4.88 -11.51 10.50
N VAL A 46 -4.48 -12.51 11.29
CA VAL A 46 -5.35 -13.08 12.34
C VAL A 46 -5.68 -12.04 13.40
N ALA A 47 -4.70 -11.27 13.85
CA ALA A 47 -4.91 -10.21 14.84
C ALA A 47 -5.86 -9.12 14.32
N THR A 48 -5.69 -8.70 13.06
CA THR A 48 -6.57 -7.70 12.44
C THR A 48 -7.99 -8.23 12.25
N ILE A 49 -8.16 -9.44 11.69
CA ILE A 49 -9.49 -10.06 11.49
C ILE A 49 -10.22 -10.23 12.82
N ALA A 50 -9.52 -10.63 13.88
CA ALA A 50 -10.11 -10.79 15.20
C ALA A 50 -10.54 -9.47 15.88
N GLY A 51 -10.10 -8.33 15.34
CA GLY A 51 -10.54 -6.99 15.74
C GLY A 51 -11.70 -6.44 14.91
N VAL A 52 -12.09 -7.09 13.82
CA VAL A 52 -13.18 -6.63 12.95
C VAL A 52 -14.53 -6.95 13.58
N THR A 53 -15.37 -5.91 13.73
CA THR A 53 -16.68 -6.00 14.40
C THR A 53 -17.87 -6.01 13.43
N GLY A 54 -17.66 -5.66 12.16
CA GLY A 54 -18.70 -5.60 11.13
C GLY A 54 -18.23 -6.11 9.77
N ASN A 55 -19.17 -6.52 8.92
CA ASN A 55 -18.90 -6.95 7.54
C ASN A 55 -17.83 -8.06 7.37
N VAL A 56 -17.62 -8.90 8.40
CA VAL A 56 -16.64 -10.00 8.38
C VAL A 56 -16.87 -10.94 7.19
N GLY A 57 -18.13 -11.18 6.79
CA GLY A 57 -18.44 -11.98 5.60
C GLY A 57 -17.84 -11.40 4.32
N PHE A 58 -18.00 -10.09 4.09
CA PHE A 58 -17.41 -9.41 2.92
C PHE A 58 -15.88 -9.41 2.99
N LEU A 59 -15.31 -9.15 4.17
CA LEU A 59 -13.86 -9.21 4.40
C LEU A 59 -13.30 -10.58 4.01
N MET A 60 -13.92 -11.66 4.51
CA MET A 60 -13.47 -13.03 4.25
C MET A 60 -13.59 -13.40 2.78
N VAL A 61 -14.70 -13.01 2.11
CA VAL A 61 -14.86 -13.23 0.66
C VAL A 61 -13.78 -12.47 -0.12
N ALA A 62 -13.56 -11.19 0.17
CA ALA A 62 -12.54 -10.39 -0.50
C ALA A 62 -11.13 -10.97 -0.29
N LEU A 63 -10.81 -11.39 0.94
CA LEU A 63 -9.53 -12.02 1.27
C LEU A 63 -9.32 -13.34 0.51
N LEU A 64 -10.35 -14.20 0.47
CA LEU A 64 -10.28 -15.47 -0.25
C LEU A 64 -10.14 -15.27 -1.75
N VAL A 65 -10.90 -14.34 -2.34
CA VAL A 65 -10.82 -14.02 -3.77
C VAL A 65 -9.44 -13.44 -4.12
N GLY A 66 -8.98 -12.42 -3.39
CA GLY A 66 -7.68 -11.81 -3.62
C GLY A 66 -6.52 -12.80 -3.43
N GLY A 67 -6.55 -13.55 -2.33
CA GLY A 67 -5.53 -14.55 -2.01
C GLY A 67 -5.48 -15.70 -3.00
N SER A 68 -6.63 -16.19 -3.47
CA SER A 68 -6.69 -17.27 -4.46
C SER A 68 -6.22 -16.82 -5.85
N ILE A 69 -6.60 -15.62 -6.31
CA ILE A 69 -6.07 -15.04 -7.55
C ILE A 69 -4.55 -14.89 -7.46
N GLY A 70 -4.02 -14.34 -6.37
CA GLY A 70 -2.59 -14.20 -6.14
C GLY A 70 -1.85 -15.54 -6.17
N LEU A 71 -2.41 -16.56 -5.50
CA LEU A 71 -1.84 -17.91 -5.49
C LEU A 71 -1.81 -18.55 -6.88
N VAL A 72 -2.87 -18.39 -7.66
CA VAL A 72 -2.96 -18.94 -9.02
C VAL A 72 -1.95 -18.25 -9.94
N LEU A 73 -1.86 -16.92 -9.89
CA LEU A 73 -0.91 -16.15 -10.71
C LEU A 73 0.55 -16.51 -10.37
N ALA A 74 0.88 -16.57 -9.08
CA ALA A 74 2.23 -16.91 -8.61
C ALA A 74 2.67 -18.33 -9.02
N ARG A 75 1.73 -19.28 -9.12
CA ARG A 75 2.04 -20.66 -9.55
C ARG A 75 2.15 -20.84 -11.06
N ARG A 76 1.50 -19.98 -11.85
CA ARG A 76 1.43 -20.14 -13.32
C ARG A 76 2.48 -19.33 -14.07
N VAL A 77 3.07 -18.31 -13.45
CA VAL A 77 4.07 -17.46 -14.12
C VAL A 77 5.38 -18.21 -14.36
N GLN A 78 6.02 -17.94 -15.49
CA GLN A 78 7.37 -18.46 -15.76
C GLN A 78 8.42 -17.64 -15.00
N MET A 79 9.54 -18.25 -14.60
CA MET A 79 10.62 -17.54 -13.89
C MET A 79 11.23 -16.38 -14.71
N THR A 80 11.14 -16.46 -16.04
CA THR A 80 11.54 -15.38 -16.98
C THR A 80 10.63 -14.16 -16.91
N GLN A 81 9.38 -14.34 -16.48
CA GLN A 81 8.33 -13.31 -16.37
C GLN A 81 8.18 -12.79 -14.93
N MET A 82 9.05 -13.21 -14.01
CA MET A 82 9.01 -12.72 -12.63
C MET A 82 9.09 -11.19 -12.54
N PRO A 83 9.92 -10.47 -13.33
CA PRO A 83 9.95 -9.01 -13.27
C PRO A 83 8.61 -8.34 -13.60
N GLU A 84 7.88 -8.83 -14.61
CA GLU A 84 6.57 -8.26 -14.97
C GLU A 84 5.50 -8.61 -13.93
N LEU A 85 5.49 -9.84 -13.40
CA LEU A 85 4.56 -10.21 -12.34
C LEU A 85 4.78 -9.36 -11.09
N VAL A 86 6.04 -9.16 -10.67
CA VAL A 86 6.35 -8.31 -9.52
C VAL A 86 5.90 -6.87 -9.75
N ALA A 87 6.11 -6.33 -10.96
CA ALA A 87 5.65 -4.99 -11.30
C ALA A 87 4.13 -4.84 -11.15
N ILE A 88 3.34 -5.74 -11.72
CA ILE A 88 1.87 -5.66 -11.64
C ILE A 88 1.35 -5.95 -10.22
N LEU A 89 1.95 -6.87 -9.47
CA LEU A 89 1.57 -7.11 -8.07
C LEU A 89 1.84 -5.87 -7.20
N HIS A 90 2.92 -5.14 -7.47
CA HIS A 90 3.20 -3.89 -6.76
C HIS A 90 2.20 -2.77 -7.12
N SER A 91 1.61 -2.82 -8.32
CA SER A 91 0.53 -1.89 -8.69
C SER A 91 -0.72 -2.11 -7.82
N LEU A 92 -1.03 -3.36 -7.45
CA LEU A 92 -2.14 -3.68 -6.55
C LEU A 92 -1.91 -3.15 -5.13
N VAL A 93 -0.65 -3.13 -4.66
CA VAL A 93 -0.29 -2.50 -3.37
C VAL A 93 -0.56 -0.99 -3.42
N GLY A 94 -0.18 -0.33 -4.52
CA GLY A 94 -0.47 1.09 -4.73
C GLY A 94 -1.98 1.39 -4.77
N LEU A 95 -2.76 0.57 -5.49
CA LEU A 95 -4.21 0.69 -5.52
C LEU A 95 -4.85 0.50 -4.14
N ALA A 96 -4.38 -0.51 -3.37
CA ALA A 96 -4.86 -0.73 -2.01
C ALA A 96 -4.59 0.49 -1.10
N ALA A 97 -3.40 1.10 -1.19
CA ALA A 97 -3.07 2.31 -0.44
C ALA A 97 -4.00 3.49 -0.80
N VAL A 98 -4.30 3.68 -2.09
CA VAL A 98 -5.25 4.71 -2.55
C VAL A 98 -6.65 4.46 -1.97
N LEU A 99 -7.18 3.24 -2.11
CA LEU A 99 -8.52 2.89 -1.64
C LEU A 99 -8.64 3.00 -0.12
N VAL A 100 -7.63 2.54 0.63
CA VAL A 100 -7.59 2.65 2.09
C VAL A 100 -7.48 4.12 2.53
N GLY A 101 -6.68 4.94 1.84
CA GLY A 101 -6.58 6.37 2.13
C GLY A 101 -7.92 7.09 1.96
N PHE A 102 -8.62 6.88 0.85
CA PHE A 102 -9.96 7.43 0.66
C PHE A 102 -10.97 6.90 1.68
N ALA A 103 -10.94 5.60 1.97
CA ALA A 103 -11.83 5.02 2.98
C ALA A 103 -11.61 5.62 4.38
N ASN A 104 -10.35 5.83 4.79
CA ASN A 104 -10.01 6.47 6.07
C ASN A 104 -10.46 7.94 6.11
N PHE A 105 -10.30 8.68 5.01
CA PHE A 105 -10.75 10.08 4.95
C PHE A 105 -12.28 10.21 5.02
N MET A 106 -12.99 9.30 4.35
CA MET A 106 -14.45 9.26 4.30
C MET A 106 -15.10 8.72 5.58
N ASP A 107 -14.33 8.12 6.48
CA ASP A 107 -14.83 7.63 7.77
C ASP A 107 -15.20 8.82 8.68
N PRO A 108 -16.48 9.00 9.04
CA PRO A 108 -16.88 10.08 9.95
C PRO A 108 -16.21 9.98 11.32
N ALA A 109 -15.86 8.77 11.76
CA ALA A 109 -15.19 8.53 13.04
C ALA A 109 -13.81 9.19 13.10
N ARG A 110 -13.19 9.51 11.96
CA ARG A 110 -11.93 10.29 11.88
C ARG A 110 -12.02 11.59 12.69
N LEU A 111 -13.13 12.32 12.55
CA LEU A 111 -13.34 13.60 13.22
C LEU A 111 -13.67 13.46 14.71
N GLU A 112 -14.06 12.26 15.14
CA GLU A 112 -14.26 11.94 16.56
C GLU A 112 -12.94 11.58 17.26
N HIS A 113 -12.00 10.98 16.53
CA HIS A 113 -10.71 10.50 17.07
C HIS A 113 -9.59 11.53 16.98
N TYR A 114 -9.62 12.43 16.00
CA TYR A 114 -8.56 13.40 15.77
C TYR A 114 -9.07 14.83 15.82
N SER A 115 -8.31 15.71 16.46
CA SER A 115 -8.63 17.14 16.54
C SER A 115 -7.40 18.03 16.43
N GLY A 116 -7.58 19.25 15.93
CA GLY A 116 -6.53 20.25 15.81
C GLY A 116 -5.29 19.75 15.06
N ILE A 117 -4.15 19.70 15.76
CA ILE A 117 -2.86 19.28 15.19
C ILE A 117 -2.88 17.81 14.78
N GLU A 118 -3.53 16.94 15.55
CA GLU A 118 -3.58 15.50 15.26
C GLU A 118 -4.34 15.23 13.95
N LEU A 119 -5.45 15.94 13.74
CA LEU A 119 -6.21 15.87 12.49
C LEU A 119 -5.38 16.34 11.31
N THR A 120 -4.62 17.43 11.49
CA THR A 120 -3.71 17.95 10.45
C THR A 120 -2.65 16.91 10.07
N ILE A 121 -2.03 16.25 11.05
CA ILE A 121 -1.04 15.19 10.80
C ILE A 121 -1.69 14.01 10.06
N HIS A 122 -2.84 13.54 10.55
CA HIS A 122 -3.57 12.43 9.95
C HIS A 122 -3.98 12.72 8.49
N ASP A 123 -4.42 13.93 8.19
CA ASP A 123 -4.82 14.33 6.84
C ASP A 123 -3.61 14.41 5.91
N VAL A 124 -2.48 14.95 6.37
CA VAL A 124 -1.22 14.95 5.60
C VAL A 124 -0.75 13.51 5.34
N GLU A 125 -0.76 12.64 6.35
CA GLU A 125 -0.40 11.23 6.20
C GLU A 125 -1.30 10.51 5.19
N THR A 126 -2.62 10.77 5.26
CA THR A 126 -3.60 10.21 4.33
C THR A 126 -3.36 10.69 2.90
N TYR A 127 -3.14 12.00 2.70
CA TYR A 127 -2.82 12.57 1.40
C TYR A 127 -1.55 11.97 0.81
N LEU A 128 -0.47 11.89 1.60
CA LEU A 128 0.80 11.31 1.17
C LEU A 128 0.66 9.82 0.85
N GLY A 129 -0.10 9.07 1.65
CA GLY A 129 -0.41 7.66 1.39
C GLY A 129 -1.10 7.46 0.05
N ILE A 130 -2.11 8.28 -0.27
CA ILE A 130 -2.82 8.24 -1.55
C ILE A 130 -1.89 8.64 -2.70
N LEU A 131 -1.11 9.72 -2.55
CA LEU A 131 -0.17 10.18 -3.58
C LEU A 131 0.87 9.12 -3.92
N ILE A 132 1.54 8.56 -2.90
CA ILE A 132 2.56 7.51 -3.06
C ILE A 132 1.92 6.25 -3.65
N GLY A 133 0.71 5.90 -3.22
CA GLY A 133 -0.06 4.77 -3.76
C GLY A 133 -0.38 4.95 -5.25
N ALA A 134 -0.84 6.14 -5.66
CA ALA A 134 -1.17 6.45 -7.04
C ALA A 134 0.06 6.49 -7.96
N VAL A 135 1.18 7.04 -7.48
CA VAL A 135 2.47 7.03 -8.19
C VAL A 135 2.98 5.59 -8.33
N THR A 136 2.89 4.79 -7.27
CA THR A 136 3.24 3.37 -7.30
C THR A 136 2.39 2.59 -8.30
N LEU A 137 1.08 2.77 -8.26
CA LEU A 137 0.12 2.14 -9.18
C LEU A 137 0.47 2.47 -10.65
N SER A 138 0.55 3.76 -10.97
CA SER A 138 0.81 4.22 -12.35
C SER A 138 2.20 3.80 -12.84
N GLY A 139 3.24 3.96 -12.02
CA GLY A 139 4.60 3.56 -12.34
C GLY A 139 4.72 2.06 -12.60
N SER A 140 4.12 1.23 -11.75
CA SER A 140 4.09 -0.22 -11.89
C SER A 140 3.34 -0.70 -13.14
N VAL A 141 2.22 -0.06 -13.50
CA VAL A 141 1.48 -0.40 -14.73
C VAL A 141 2.31 -0.12 -15.97
N ILE A 142 3.02 1.02 -16.00
CA ILE A 142 3.94 1.34 -17.11
C ILE A 142 5.13 0.39 -17.13
N ALA A 143 5.70 0.04 -15.98
CA ALA A 143 6.79 -0.93 -15.87
C ALA A 143 6.37 -2.32 -16.38
N PHE A 144 5.19 -2.80 -15.98
CA PHE A 144 4.59 -4.03 -16.50
C PHE A 144 4.42 -3.97 -18.02
N GLY A 145 3.86 -2.88 -18.55
CA GLY A 145 3.68 -2.70 -20.00
C GLY A 145 5.00 -2.75 -20.78
N LYS A 146 6.08 -2.19 -20.23
CA LYS A 146 7.41 -2.24 -20.85
C LYS A 146 8.06 -3.62 -20.77
N LEU A 147 7.99 -4.28 -19.61
CA LEU A 147 8.57 -5.61 -19.41
C LEU A 147 7.84 -6.70 -20.21
N SER A 148 6.53 -6.57 -20.37
CA SER A 148 5.68 -7.44 -21.20
C SER A 148 5.74 -7.13 -22.70
N ALA A 149 6.62 -6.21 -23.12
CA ALA A 149 6.77 -5.73 -24.49
C ALA A 149 5.49 -5.15 -25.14
N ARG A 150 4.44 -4.84 -24.36
CA ARG A 150 3.22 -4.15 -24.81
C ARG A 150 3.46 -2.66 -25.05
N ILE A 151 4.43 -2.09 -24.36
CA ILE A 151 4.92 -0.71 -24.49
C ILE A 151 6.40 -0.77 -24.86
N THR A 152 6.88 0.16 -25.68
CA THR A 152 8.30 0.24 -26.02
C THR A 152 9.17 0.39 -24.77
N GLY A 153 10.21 -0.45 -24.67
CA GLY A 153 11.22 -0.35 -23.61
C GLY A 153 12.15 0.85 -23.76
N LYS A 154 12.14 1.54 -24.91
CA LYS A 154 12.98 2.74 -25.15
C LYS A 154 12.60 3.85 -24.17
N ALA A 155 13.62 4.59 -23.71
CA ALA A 155 13.41 5.75 -22.86
C ALA A 155 12.63 6.82 -23.64
N MET A 156 11.41 7.14 -23.19
CA MET A 156 10.62 8.24 -23.71
C MET A 156 11.11 9.53 -23.08
N LEU A 157 11.72 10.41 -23.88
CA LEU A 157 12.22 11.70 -23.40
C LEU A 157 11.27 12.81 -23.86
N LEU A 158 10.50 13.33 -22.92
CA LEU A 158 9.65 14.50 -23.16
C LEU A 158 10.50 15.78 -23.18
N PRO A 159 10.14 16.77 -24.03
CA PRO A 159 10.74 18.10 -23.95
C PRO A 159 10.48 18.70 -22.56
N ALA A 160 11.49 19.34 -21.97
CA ALA A 160 11.41 19.97 -20.65
C ALA A 160 10.95 19.05 -19.48
N ARG A 161 11.19 17.73 -19.56
CA ARG A 161 10.79 16.73 -18.52
C ARG A 161 11.12 17.13 -17.07
N HIS A 162 12.24 17.80 -16.84
CA HIS A 162 12.64 18.21 -15.49
C HIS A 162 11.73 19.32 -14.95
N TRP A 163 11.31 20.26 -15.81
CA TRP A 163 10.32 21.28 -15.47
C TRP A 163 8.93 20.69 -15.26
N LEU A 164 8.53 19.71 -16.08
CA LEU A 164 7.26 18.99 -15.89
C LEU A 164 7.25 18.26 -14.54
N ASN A 165 8.29 17.49 -14.23
CA ASN A 165 8.38 16.77 -12.96
C ASN A 165 8.44 17.72 -11.75
N LEU A 166 9.17 18.83 -11.86
CA LEU A 166 9.20 19.86 -10.81
C LEU A 166 7.82 20.51 -10.64
N GLY A 167 7.13 20.81 -11.74
CA GLY A 167 5.78 21.34 -11.70
C GLY A 167 4.79 20.38 -11.03
N LEU A 168 4.86 19.08 -11.32
CA LEU A 168 4.05 18.06 -10.67
C LEU A 168 4.36 17.96 -9.16
N LEU A 169 5.63 18.05 -8.76
CA LEU A 169 6.03 18.05 -7.36
C LEU A 169 5.47 19.27 -6.61
N ILE A 170 5.67 20.47 -7.16
CA ILE A 170 5.15 21.72 -6.58
C ILE A 170 3.62 21.68 -6.51
N GLY A 171 2.97 21.24 -7.59
CA GLY A 171 1.52 21.09 -7.65
C GLY A 171 1.00 20.11 -6.61
N SER A 172 1.68 18.98 -6.38
CA SER A 172 1.30 18.01 -5.35
C SER A 172 1.42 18.58 -3.94
N ILE A 173 2.49 19.33 -3.65
CA ILE A 173 2.66 20.01 -2.35
C ILE A 173 1.55 21.06 -2.14
N TRP A 174 1.24 21.83 -3.19
CA TRP A 174 0.20 22.85 -3.13
C TRP A 174 -1.19 22.24 -2.92
N LEU A 175 -1.51 21.16 -3.63
CA LEU A 175 -2.77 20.42 -3.43
C LEU A 175 -2.87 19.82 -2.03
N CYS A 176 -1.77 19.31 -1.46
CA CYS A 176 -1.74 18.84 -0.08
C CYS A 176 -2.12 19.97 0.90
N LYS A 177 -1.55 21.17 0.70
CA LYS A 177 -1.86 22.33 1.54
C LYS A 177 -3.35 22.70 1.44
N MET A 178 -3.88 22.79 0.21
CA MET A 178 -5.29 23.09 -0.01
C MET A 178 -6.22 22.05 0.62
N PHE A 179 -5.90 20.77 0.47
CA PHE A 179 -6.68 19.67 1.04
C PHE A 179 -6.77 19.78 2.57
N VAL A 180 -5.63 20.00 3.24
CA VAL A 180 -5.58 20.15 4.71
C VAL A 180 -6.36 21.39 5.17
N GLU A 181 -6.23 22.52 4.46
CA GLU A 181 -6.97 23.74 4.76
C GLU A 181 -8.48 23.55 4.60
N GLN A 182 -8.93 22.85 3.55
CA GLN A 182 -10.35 22.55 3.32
C GLN A 182 -10.92 21.53 4.32
N SER A 183 -10.17 20.47 4.61
CA SER A 183 -10.55 19.46 5.60
C SER A 183 -10.80 20.07 6.98
N ALA A 184 -9.96 21.05 7.38
CA ALA A 184 -10.12 21.77 8.63
C ALA A 184 -11.38 22.66 8.70
N LEU A 185 -11.91 23.11 7.56
CA LEU A 185 -13.11 23.95 7.46
C LEU A 185 -14.41 23.13 7.42
N GLY A 186 -14.32 21.78 7.36
CA GLY A 186 -15.49 20.89 7.24
C GLY A 186 -16.14 20.89 5.85
N ASP A 187 -15.55 21.60 4.89
CA ASP A 187 -16.08 21.81 3.55
C ASP A 187 -15.36 20.86 2.57
N GLY A 188 -15.64 19.56 2.73
CA GLY A 188 -15.14 18.50 1.85
C GLY A 188 -15.79 18.54 0.46
N MET A 189 -15.73 19.68 -0.24
CA MET A 189 -16.23 19.87 -1.60
C MET A 189 -15.12 19.74 -2.66
N MET A 190 -14.08 18.98 -2.34
CA MET A 190 -13.14 18.36 -3.30
C MET A 190 -12.95 16.90 -2.92
#